data_AF-A0A365U1C2-F1
#
_entry.id   AF-A0A365U1C2-F1
#
_cell.length_a   1.000
_cell.length_b   1.000
_cell.length_c   1.000
_cell.angle_alpha   90.00
_cell.angle_beta   90.00
_cell.angle_gamma   90.00
#
_symmetry.space_group_name_H-M   'P 1'
#
loop_
_entity.id
_entity.type
_entity.pdbx_description
1 polymer ?
#
loop_
_entity_poly.entity_id
_entity_poly.type
_entity_poly.pdbx_seq_one_letter_code
_entity_poly.pdbx_strand_id
1 'polypeptide(L)'
;MILKGSARANGTDLATHLMNGYDNERAELGEVRGTIADDLHGAFAEIELIATGTRAQKPLFSLSINPHEALTREQYFEAIDAIEKRLGFDGQPRAVVFHEKEGREHAHVVWSRIDAAEMKAIPDSFYKAKLCDMAIILAEKFGHNLPEGLKAWKEKNRQFDDKLEPTLGETANAKKTGITPEQRREEVTAAYAQADSAAAFVNALEEKGYVLAKGDSRAFVIVDKFGDVHSLSRYVKGVRAKEIKARLAGLDMAALPNVAQAQEQAKARLAAQEERLREQQDVQHDRQHDDHGQERRDRDDHGGDRHGDDDRAARSIDQKRTAMEARQRERRLEFVQAEQAVLTRHQDEKLALDAAQKAESGGLLFRMRARVADLISERPALRSVLGHITEKAGLDPRDRHRLEQQALARRHARERVALAGRKRAIEKIEKRERASLERDLKREMLQRMVQQEQLRAAAKAEGLGAREAADILRTDPRLLEEYAFQDEFNHEAAGDHHYDDDDHGGDDDGGHKKKRSWKQRAKDKGIKQGRGRGGYGYRRGD
;
A
#
# COMPACT_ATOMS: atom_id res chain seq x y z
N MET A 1 -12.11 1.66 -16.39
CA MET A 1 -10.90 0.95 -15.88
C MET A 1 -10.66 1.32 -14.42
N ILE A 2 -10.20 0.39 -13.59
CA ILE A 2 -9.87 0.62 -12.17
C ILE A 2 -8.35 0.51 -11.98
N LEU A 3 -7.75 1.52 -11.34
CA LEU A 3 -6.32 1.59 -11.05
C LEU A 3 -6.10 1.62 -9.53
N LYS A 4 -5.37 0.64 -8.98
CA LYS A 4 -5.14 0.51 -7.52
C LYS A 4 -3.66 0.42 -7.18
N GLY A 5 -3.07 1.54 -6.74
CA GLY A 5 -1.65 1.65 -6.38
C GLY A 5 -1.36 1.54 -4.86
N SER A 6 -0.12 1.17 -4.52
CA SER A 6 0.40 1.18 -3.16
C SER A 6 1.94 1.05 -3.12
N ALA A 7 2.59 1.84 -2.26
CA ALA A 7 3.99 1.60 -1.89
C ALA A 7 4.13 0.33 -1.02
N ARG A 8 5.15 -0.48 -1.30
CA ARG A 8 5.38 -1.81 -0.70
C ARG A 8 6.84 -2.00 -0.27
N ALA A 9 7.00 -2.94 0.64
CA ALA A 9 8.24 -3.58 1.06
C ALA A 9 8.02 -5.10 1.00
N ASN A 10 9.07 -5.88 1.26
CA ASN A 10 9.07 -7.35 1.19
C ASN A 10 8.81 -7.84 -0.24
N GLY A 11 9.71 -7.47 -1.15
CA GLY A 11 9.69 -7.82 -2.57
C GLY A 11 9.57 -9.32 -2.82
N THR A 12 10.26 -10.14 -2.04
CA THR A 12 10.13 -11.62 -2.10
C THR A 12 8.67 -12.08 -1.90
N ASP A 13 7.96 -11.46 -0.96
CA ASP A 13 6.56 -11.79 -0.66
C ASP A 13 5.61 -11.24 -1.73
N LEU A 14 5.93 -10.09 -2.32
CA LEU A 14 5.18 -9.50 -3.44
C LEU A 14 5.35 -10.35 -4.72
N ALA A 15 6.56 -10.74 -5.10
CA ALA A 15 6.83 -11.65 -6.21
C ALA A 15 6.07 -12.97 -6.03
N THR A 16 6.09 -13.53 -4.81
CA THR A 16 5.35 -14.75 -4.47
C THR A 16 3.82 -14.57 -4.56
N HIS A 17 3.30 -13.39 -4.22
CA HIS A 17 1.88 -13.08 -4.37
C HIS A 17 1.47 -12.91 -5.85
N LEU A 18 2.30 -12.27 -6.67
CA LEU A 18 2.03 -12.11 -8.09
C LEU A 18 2.10 -13.45 -8.83
N MET A 19 3.11 -14.28 -8.56
CA MET A 19 3.19 -15.64 -9.15
C MET A 19 2.17 -16.64 -8.54
N ASN A 20 1.20 -16.19 -7.74
CA ASN A 20 0.18 -17.06 -7.15
C ASN A 20 -0.94 -17.39 -8.16
N GLY A 21 -0.80 -18.52 -8.83
CA GLY A 21 -1.82 -19.15 -9.68
C GLY A 21 -2.93 -19.89 -8.92
N TYR A 22 -3.24 -19.54 -7.67
CA TYR A 22 -4.46 -20.04 -6.99
C TYR A 22 -5.62 -19.06 -7.09
N ASP A 23 -5.37 -17.79 -6.78
CA ASP A 23 -6.39 -16.73 -6.87
C ASP A 23 -6.70 -16.32 -8.34
N ASN A 24 -5.86 -16.76 -9.28
CA ASN A 24 -5.89 -16.49 -10.72
C ASN A 24 -5.81 -17.81 -11.51
N GLU A 25 -6.37 -17.87 -12.71
CA GLU A 25 -6.38 -19.06 -13.57
C GLU A 25 -5.07 -19.21 -14.36
N ARG A 26 -4.47 -18.09 -14.74
CA ARG A 26 -3.17 -18.01 -15.43
C ARG A 26 -2.39 -16.78 -14.94
N ALA A 27 -1.08 -16.90 -14.83
CA ALA A 27 -0.17 -15.79 -14.54
C ALA A 27 1.00 -15.82 -15.54
N GLU A 28 1.23 -14.72 -16.23
CA GLU A 28 2.22 -14.56 -17.30
C GLU A 28 3.14 -13.39 -16.97
N LEU A 29 4.45 -13.62 -16.94
CA LEU A 29 5.44 -12.55 -16.79
C LEU A 29 5.60 -11.85 -18.15
N GLY A 30 5.12 -10.61 -18.25
CA GLY A 30 5.06 -9.87 -19.51
C GLY A 30 6.31 -9.04 -19.82
N GLU A 31 6.92 -8.43 -18.81
CA GLU A 31 8.16 -7.64 -18.96
C GLU A 31 8.92 -7.60 -17.63
N VAL A 32 10.25 -7.63 -17.70
CA VAL A 32 11.16 -7.18 -16.64
C VAL A 32 12.18 -6.26 -17.29
N ARG A 33 12.35 -5.04 -16.76
CA ARG A 33 13.16 -3.96 -17.35
C ARG A 33 13.98 -3.28 -16.28
N GLY A 34 15.28 -3.08 -16.52
CA GLY A 34 16.15 -2.28 -15.65
C GLY A 34 16.74 -3.02 -14.43
N THR A 35 16.60 -4.34 -14.38
CA THR A 35 17.28 -5.25 -13.44
C THR A 35 18.19 -6.21 -14.20
N ILE A 36 19.11 -6.87 -13.51
CA ILE A 36 19.97 -7.92 -14.08
C ILE A 36 19.20 -9.24 -14.18
N ALA A 37 18.41 -9.56 -13.15
CA ALA A 37 17.50 -10.68 -13.14
C ALA A 37 16.32 -10.48 -14.11
N ASP A 38 15.92 -11.57 -14.74
CA ASP A 38 14.78 -11.72 -15.65
C ASP A 38 13.52 -12.28 -14.95
N ASP A 39 13.61 -12.61 -13.65
CA ASP A 39 12.52 -13.08 -12.81
C ASP A 39 12.10 -12.08 -11.72
N LEU A 40 10.85 -12.17 -11.23
CA LEU A 40 10.31 -11.23 -10.23
C LEU A 40 11.02 -11.28 -8.87
N HIS A 41 11.45 -12.46 -8.42
CA HIS A 41 12.11 -12.60 -7.12
C HIS A 41 13.49 -11.97 -7.16
N GLY A 42 14.27 -12.21 -8.23
CA GLY A 42 15.53 -11.55 -8.49
C GLY A 42 15.38 -10.03 -8.65
N ALA A 43 14.48 -9.59 -9.54
CA ALA A 43 14.28 -8.17 -9.84
C ALA A 43 13.87 -7.36 -8.60
N PHE A 44 12.97 -7.89 -7.76
CA PHE A 44 12.57 -7.18 -6.54
C PHE A 44 13.66 -7.24 -5.44
N ALA A 45 14.43 -8.33 -5.37
CA ALA A 45 15.58 -8.41 -4.47
C ALA A 45 16.70 -7.40 -4.84
N GLU A 46 16.94 -7.16 -6.13
CA GLU A 46 17.87 -6.09 -6.58
C GLU A 46 17.39 -4.70 -6.14
N ILE A 47 16.11 -4.38 -6.33
CA ILE A 47 15.54 -3.09 -5.91
C ILE A 47 15.63 -2.92 -4.39
N GLU A 48 15.34 -3.96 -3.61
CA GLU A 48 15.48 -3.94 -2.15
C GLU A 48 16.95 -3.82 -1.70
N LEU A 49 17.88 -4.48 -2.40
CA LEU A 49 19.31 -4.34 -2.14
C LEU A 49 19.80 -2.90 -2.35
N ILE A 50 19.44 -2.27 -3.48
CA ILE A 50 19.77 -0.86 -3.75
C ILE A 50 19.14 0.04 -2.67
N ALA A 51 17.90 -0.24 -2.26
CA ALA A 51 17.21 0.51 -1.21
C ALA A 51 17.92 0.51 0.15
N THR A 52 18.72 -0.51 0.48
CA THR A 52 19.49 -0.56 1.74
C THR A 52 20.50 0.58 1.89
N GLY A 53 20.96 1.17 0.77
CA GLY A 53 21.79 2.38 0.76
C GLY A 53 21.01 3.68 1.04
N THR A 54 19.71 3.61 1.32
CA THR A 54 18.80 4.75 1.50
C THR A 54 18.03 4.66 2.83
N ARG A 55 17.13 5.62 3.09
CA ARG A 55 16.17 5.56 4.22
C ARG A 55 14.78 5.05 3.81
N ALA A 56 14.65 4.44 2.64
CA ALA A 56 13.37 4.04 2.07
C ALA A 56 12.85 2.74 2.68
N GLN A 57 11.84 2.82 3.55
CA GLN A 57 11.18 1.64 4.13
C GLN A 57 10.29 0.88 3.13
N LYS A 58 9.88 1.51 2.03
CA LYS A 58 8.96 0.95 1.01
C LYS A 58 9.47 1.25 -0.39
N PRO A 59 10.49 0.52 -0.87
CA PRO A 59 11.21 0.84 -2.11
C PRO A 59 10.45 0.45 -3.38
N LEU A 60 9.38 -0.34 -3.28
CA LEU A 60 8.59 -0.78 -4.42
C LEU A 60 7.29 0.02 -4.51
N PHE A 61 6.81 0.32 -5.73
CA PHE A 61 5.45 0.80 -5.96
C PHE A 61 4.70 -0.23 -6.81
N SER A 62 3.66 -0.84 -6.24
CA SER A 62 2.82 -1.83 -6.91
C SER A 62 1.48 -1.21 -7.33
N LEU A 63 1.10 -1.43 -8.59
CA LEU A 63 -0.15 -1.02 -9.21
C LEU A 63 -0.86 -2.25 -9.77
N SER A 64 -2.16 -2.37 -9.50
CA SER A 64 -3.05 -3.26 -10.26
C SER A 64 -3.90 -2.44 -11.23
N ILE A 65 -3.92 -2.88 -12.49
CA ILE A 65 -4.72 -2.36 -13.60
C ILE A 65 -5.80 -3.39 -13.91
N ASN A 66 -7.05 -3.08 -13.54
CA ASN A 66 -8.20 -3.94 -13.77
C ASN A 66 -9.18 -3.22 -14.72
N PRO A 67 -9.16 -3.54 -16.03
CA PRO A 67 -10.06 -2.93 -16.98
C PRO A 67 -11.43 -3.62 -16.98
N HIS A 68 -12.50 -2.85 -17.21
CA HIS A 68 -13.87 -3.38 -17.25
C HIS A 68 -14.22 -3.95 -18.64
N GLU A 69 -13.66 -3.34 -19.68
CA GLU A 69 -13.70 -3.77 -21.07
C GLU A 69 -12.27 -4.20 -21.43
N ALA A 70 -12.11 -5.29 -22.18
CA ALA A 70 -10.79 -5.88 -22.43
C ALA A 70 -9.82 -4.90 -23.10
N LEU A 71 -8.55 -4.92 -22.68
CA LEU A 71 -7.47 -4.15 -23.31
C LEU A 71 -6.58 -5.09 -24.11
N THR A 72 -6.03 -4.62 -25.23
CA THR A 72 -4.95 -5.34 -25.93
C THR A 72 -3.62 -5.20 -25.16
N ARG A 73 -2.64 -6.07 -25.46
CA ARG A 73 -1.28 -5.98 -24.89
C ARG A 73 -0.66 -4.60 -25.14
N GLU A 74 -0.85 -4.04 -26.33
CA GLU A 74 -0.34 -2.72 -26.72
C GLU A 74 -1.00 -1.60 -25.90
N GLN A 75 -2.33 -1.65 -25.71
CA GLN A 75 -3.05 -0.70 -24.86
C GLN A 75 -2.63 -0.81 -23.39
N TYR A 76 -2.33 -2.01 -22.90
CA TYR A 76 -1.76 -2.20 -21.56
C TYR A 76 -0.41 -1.50 -21.45
N PHE A 77 0.55 -1.77 -22.33
CA PHE A 77 1.87 -1.12 -22.25
C PHE A 77 1.77 0.41 -22.43
N GLU A 78 0.90 0.90 -23.30
CA GLU A 78 0.65 2.34 -23.47
C GLU A 78 0.05 2.98 -22.20
N ALA A 79 -0.88 2.28 -21.52
CA ALA A 79 -1.41 2.71 -20.23
C ALA A 79 -0.32 2.73 -19.14
N ILE A 80 0.54 1.70 -19.12
CA ILE A 80 1.64 1.56 -18.15
C ILE A 80 2.64 2.70 -18.31
N ASP A 81 3.09 2.99 -19.54
CA ASP A 81 4.01 4.09 -19.84
C ASP A 81 3.42 5.47 -19.47
N ALA A 82 2.13 5.68 -19.73
CA ALA A 82 1.45 6.92 -19.37
C ALA A 82 1.33 7.10 -17.85
N ILE A 83 1.07 6.01 -17.11
CA ILE A 83 0.99 6.02 -15.64
C ILE A 83 2.38 6.18 -15.02
N GLU A 84 3.41 5.51 -15.55
CA GLU A 84 4.81 5.63 -15.15
C GLU A 84 5.25 7.10 -15.13
N LYS A 85 5.02 7.80 -16.25
CA LYS A 85 5.31 9.24 -16.39
C LYS A 85 4.49 10.12 -15.44
N ARG A 86 3.19 9.86 -15.26
CA ARG A 86 2.33 10.62 -14.33
C ARG A 86 2.71 10.44 -12.87
N LEU A 87 3.13 9.22 -12.48
CA LEU A 87 3.58 8.93 -11.12
C LEU A 87 4.97 9.53 -10.85
N GLY A 88 5.83 9.57 -11.86
CA GLY A 88 7.21 10.08 -11.77
C GLY A 88 8.26 8.97 -11.71
N PHE A 89 7.94 7.77 -12.22
CA PHE A 89 8.83 6.61 -12.26
C PHE A 89 9.43 6.38 -13.67
N ASP A 90 9.49 7.43 -14.50
CA ASP A 90 10.01 7.37 -15.87
C ASP A 90 11.43 6.81 -15.90
N GLY A 91 11.64 5.75 -16.69
CA GLY A 91 12.92 5.06 -16.80
C GLY A 91 13.35 4.23 -15.58
N GLN A 92 12.53 4.14 -14.53
CA GLN A 92 12.84 3.29 -13.36
C GLN A 92 12.77 1.80 -13.71
N PRO A 93 13.53 0.93 -13.00
CA PRO A 93 13.34 -0.51 -13.09
C PRO A 93 11.87 -0.90 -12.83
N ARG A 94 11.32 -1.78 -13.67
CA ARG A 94 9.92 -2.23 -13.57
C ARG A 94 9.74 -3.69 -13.95
N ALA A 95 8.68 -4.29 -13.43
CA ALA A 95 8.18 -5.59 -13.88
C ALA A 95 6.67 -5.55 -14.11
N VAL A 96 6.19 -6.26 -15.14
CA VAL A 96 4.79 -6.34 -15.56
C VAL A 96 4.36 -7.81 -15.56
N VAL A 97 3.24 -8.11 -14.90
CA VAL A 97 2.66 -9.46 -14.80
C VAL A 97 1.20 -9.39 -15.24
N PHE A 98 0.79 -10.27 -16.15
CA PHE A 98 -0.59 -10.39 -16.61
C PHE A 98 -1.26 -11.60 -15.95
N HIS A 99 -2.43 -11.38 -15.35
CA HIS A 99 -3.22 -12.41 -14.68
C HIS A 99 -4.57 -12.56 -15.35
N GLU A 100 -4.96 -13.80 -15.62
CA GLU A 100 -6.28 -14.12 -16.16
C GLU A 100 -7.16 -14.72 -15.05
N LYS A 101 -8.42 -14.27 -14.96
CA LYS A 101 -9.41 -14.79 -14.02
C LYS A 101 -10.82 -14.68 -14.60
N GLU A 102 -11.52 -15.81 -14.72
CA GLU A 102 -12.84 -15.90 -15.35
C GLU A 102 -12.81 -15.33 -16.79
N GLY A 103 -11.74 -15.59 -17.54
CA GLY A 103 -11.49 -15.02 -18.87
C GLY A 103 -11.29 -13.49 -18.89
N ARG A 104 -11.20 -12.83 -17.72
CA ARG A 104 -10.86 -11.40 -17.61
C ARG A 104 -9.41 -11.23 -17.23
N GLU A 105 -8.65 -10.65 -18.15
CA GLU A 105 -7.26 -10.31 -17.91
C GLU A 105 -7.13 -9.00 -17.12
N HIS A 106 -6.19 -8.97 -16.18
CA HIS A 106 -5.76 -7.77 -15.46
C HIS A 106 -4.24 -7.75 -15.32
N ALA A 107 -3.63 -6.57 -15.27
CA ALA A 107 -2.18 -6.43 -15.13
C ALA A 107 -1.78 -5.99 -13.72
N HIS A 108 -0.62 -6.45 -13.26
CA HIS A 108 0.10 -5.90 -12.11
C HIS A 108 1.42 -5.34 -12.59
N VAL A 109 1.74 -4.13 -12.18
CA VAL A 109 3.03 -3.48 -12.46
C VAL A 109 3.70 -3.09 -11.16
N VAL A 110 5.00 -3.36 -11.07
CA VAL A 110 5.82 -2.97 -9.93
C VAL A 110 7.00 -2.16 -10.43
N TRP A 111 7.16 -0.94 -9.92
CA TRP A 111 8.31 -0.08 -10.19
C TRP A 111 9.24 -0.01 -8.97
N SER A 112 10.53 0.16 -9.23
CA SER A 112 11.45 0.77 -8.28
C SER A 112 11.01 2.20 -7.99
N ARG A 113 11.06 2.56 -6.72
CA ARG A 113 10.96 3.95 -6.25
C ARG A 113 12.33 4.53 -5.91
N ILE A 114 13.42 3.81 -6.11
CA ILE A 114 14.75 4.25 -5.72
C ILE A 114 15.48 4.82 -6.92
N ASP A 115 15.68 6.13 -6.89
CA ASP A 115 16.65 6.80 -7.74
C ASP A 115 18.05 6.33 -7.32
N ALA A 116 18.65 5.46 -8.14
CA ALA A 116 19.95 4.86 -7.89
C ALA A 116 21.13 5.82 -8.13
N ALA A 117 20.92 6.97 -8.79
CA ALA A 117 21.95 7.98 -8.98
C ALA A 117 22.01 8.92 -7.77
N GLU A 118 20.85 9.40 -7.30
CA GLU A 118 20.75 10.29 -6.14
C GLU A 118 20.65 9.55 -4.79
N MET A 119 20.49 8.22 -4.81
CA MET A 119 20.26 7.34 -3.66
C MET A 119 19.10 7.80 -2.76
N LYS A 120 17.97 8.13 -3.39
CA LYS A 120 16.77 8.68 -2.74
C LYS A 120 15.51 7.98 -3.22
N ALA A 121 14.49 7.95 -2.35
CA ALA A 121 13.16 7.50 -2.74
C ALA A 121 12.41 8.59 -3.50
N ILE A 122 11.86 8.24 -4.66
CA ILE A 122 10.95 9.05 -5.46
C ILE A 122 9.63 9.23 -4.67
N PRO A 123 9.18 10.47 -4.42
CA PRO A 123 7.94 10.74 -3.69
C PRO A 123 6.69 10.28 -4.46
N ASP A 124 5.88 9.44 -3.82
CA ASP A 124 4.59 8.95 -4.34
C ASP A 124 3.40 9.82 -3.86
N SER A 125 3.64 11.09 -3.57
CA SER A 125 2.63 12.00 -3.03
C SER A 125 1.40 12.11 -3.95
N PHE A 126 0.22 12.03 -3.34
CA PHE A 126 -1.09 12.07 -4.01
C PHE A 126 -1.29 11.01 -5.11
N TYR A 127 -0.57 9.89 -5.09
CA TYR A 127 -0.67 8.85 -6.12
C TYR A 127 -2.11 8.38 -6.38
N LYS A 128 -2.98 8.33 -5.34
CA LYS A 128 -4.38 7.92 -5.50
C LYS A 128 -5.15 8.87 -6.44
N ALA A 129 -5.01 10.18 -6.24
CA ALA A 129 -5.63 11.18 -7.10
C ALA A 129 -5.06 11.10 -8.53
N LYS A 130 -3.72 11.01 -8.65
CA LYS A 130 -3.04 10.82 -9.94
C LYS A 130 -3.59 9.60 -10.70
N LEU A 131 -3.82 8.48 -10.02
CA LEU A 131 -4.38 7.26 -10.62
C LEU A 131 -5.86 7.40 -10.99
N CYS A 132 -6.67 8.10 -10.20
CA CYS A 132 -8.05 8.39 -10.58
C CYS A 132 -8.12 9.28 -11.84
N ASP A 133 -7.25 10.29 -11.95
CA ASP A 133 -7.13 11.11 -13.17
C ASP A 133 -6.72 10.26 -14.38
N MET A 134 -5.70 9.40 -14.23
CA MET A 134 -5.25 8.51 -15.31
C MET A 134 -6.31 7.49 -15.73
N ALA A 135 -7.09 6.97 -14.78
CA ALA A 135 -8.19 6.05 -15.07
C ALA A 135 -9.27 6.70 -15.95
N ILE A 136 -9.47 8.02 -15.84
CA ILE A 136 -10.36 8.80 -16.69
C ILE A 136 -9.73 9.03 -18.07
N ILE A 137 -8.52 9.59 -18.11
CA ILE A 137 -7.79 9.90 -19.35
C ILE A 137 -7.66 8.66 -20.25
N LEU A 138 -7.30 7.52 -19.66
CA LEU A 138 -7.11 6.27 -20.41
C LEU A 138 -8.43 5.62 -20.81
N ALA A 139 -9.48 5.71 -19.99
CA ALA A 139 -10.81 5.23 -20.40
C ALA A 139 -11.34 6.03 -21.60
N GLU A 140 -11.21 7.37 -21.57
CA GLU A 140 -11.59 8.24 -22.69
C GLU A 140 -10.77 7.96 -23.95
N LYS A 141 -9.44 7.79 -23.79
CA LYS A 141 -8.53 7.45 -24.90
C LYS A 141 -8.86 6.13 -25.58
N PHE A 142 -9.21 5.10 -24.81
CA PHE A 142 -9.56 3.78 -25.34
C PHE A 142 -11.05 3.64 -25.69
N GLY A 143 -11.88 4.68 -25.49
CA GLY A 143 -13.32 4.65 -25.77
C GLY A 143 -14.15 3.85 -24.76
N HIS A 144 -13.58 3.50 -23.61
CA HIS A 144 -14.21 2.67 -22.58
C HIS A 144 -15.15 3.49 -21.69
N ASN A 145 -16.20 2.84 -21.19
CA ASN A 145 -17.17 3.48 -20.30
C ASN A 145 -16.57 3.79 -18.92
N LEU A 146 -16.91 4.98 -18.40
CA LEU A 146 -16.53 5.41 -17.05
C LEU A 146 -17.52 4.84 -16.01
N PRO A 147 -17.04 4.09 -15.00
CA PRO A 147 -17.84 3.75 -13.82
C PRO A 147 -18.36 5.00 -13.10
N GLU A 148 -19.50 4.88 -12.44
CA GLU A 148 -20.18 5.99 -11.75
C GLU A 148 -19.26 6.73 -10.77
N GLY A 149 -18.49 6.02 -9.95
CA GLY A 149 -17.52 6.64 -9.03
C GLY A 149 -16.42 7.44 -9.74
N LEU A 150 -16.03 7.09 -10.97
CA LEU A 150 -15.09 7.88 -11.77
C LEU A 150 -15.76 9.02 -12.54
N LYS A 151 -17.05 8.91 -12.89
CA LYS A 151 -17.86 10.05 -13.36
C LYS A 151 -18.00 11.09 -12.26
N ALA A 152 -18.36 10.67 -11.05
CA ALA A 152 -18.42 11.51 -9.86
C ALA A 152 -17.05 12.11 -9.51
N TRP A 153 -15.94 11.36 -9.63
CA TRP A 153 -14.59 11.93 -9.49
C TRP A 153 -14.27 12.97 -10.56
N LYS A 154 -14.58 12.70 -11.83
CA LYS A 154 -14.38 13.65 -12.95
C LYS A 154 -15.16 14.94 -12.73
N GLU A 155 -16.42 14.82 -12.33
CA GLU A 155 -17.28 15.95 -12.01
C GLU A 155 -16.78 16.70 -10.79
N LYS A 156 -16.45 16.00 -9.70
CA LYS A 156 -15.90 16.58 -8.48
C LYS A 156 -14.55 17.27 -8.70
N ASN A 157 -13.66 16.72 -9.52
CA ASN A 157 -12.38 17.36 -9.83
C ASN A 157 -12.51 18.52 -10.82
N ARG A 158 -13.47 18.48 -11.75
CA ARG A 158 -13.90 19.70 -12.48
C ARG A 158 -14.46 20.75 -11.53
N GLN A 159 -15.25 20.31 -10.55
CA GLN A 159 -15.75 21.17 -9.48
C GLN A 159 -14.66 21.57 -8.49
N PHE A 160 -13.48 20.95 -8.38
CA PHE A 160 -12.44 21.40 -7.43
C PHE A 160 -11.72 22.68 -7.87
N ASP A 161 -11.75 23.02 -9.16
CA ASP A 161 -11.41 24.37 -9.64
C ASP A 161 -12.48 25.42 -9.21
N ASP A 162 -13.68 24.98 -8.77
CA ASP A 162 -14.85 25.83 -8.51
C ASP A 162 -15.46 25.74 -7.08
N LYS A 163 -15.20 24.68 -6.32
CA LYS A 163 -15.81 24.28 -5.05
C LYS A 163 -14.87 23.36 -4.28
N LEU A 164 -14.20 23.90 -3.26
CA LEU A 164 -13.40 23.11 -2.32
C LEU A 164 -14.28 22.47 -1.24
N GLU A 165 -14.20 21.15 -1.07
CA GLU A 165 -14.86 20.44 0.04
C GLU A 165 -14.47 20.98 1.44
N PRO A 166 -15.40 21.14 2.39
CA PRO A 166 -15.12 21.47 3.78
C PRO A 166 -14.15 20.48 4.46
N THR A 167 -13.15 20.99 5.17
CA THR A 167 -12.34 20.20 6.11
C THR A 167 -13.12 19.92 7.41
N LEU A 168 -12.67 18.92 8.18
CA LEU A 168 -13.23 18.63 9.51
C LEU A 168 -13.21 19.84 10.46
N GLY A 169 -12.17 20.68 10.39
CA GLY A 169 -12.09 21.93 11.17
C GLY A 169 -13.06 23.00 10.67
N GLU A 170 -13.24 23.13 9.36
CA GLU A 170 -14.23 24.04 8.77
C GLU A 170 -15.67 23.61 9.14
N THR A 171 -15.96 22.31 9.16
CA THR A 171 -17.25 21.76 9.61
C THR A 171 -17.48 21.93 11.11
N ALA A 172 -16.44 21.78 11.94
CA ALA A 172 -16.53 22.06 13.39
C ALA A 172 -16.78 23.56 13.65
N ASN A 173 -16.07 24.44 12.94
CA ASN A 173 -16.26 25.88 13.04
C ASN A 173 -17.65 26.30 12.54
N ALA A 174 -18.17 25.69 11.47
CA ALA A 174 -19.55 25.95 10.99
C ALA A 174 -20.60 25.56 12.04
N LYS A 175 -20.43 24.41 12.73
CA LYS A 175 -21.30 24.02 13.85
C LYS A 175 -21.23 24.97 15.05
N LYS A 176 -20.05 25.56 15.31
CA LYS A 176 -19.80 26.51 16.41
C LYS A 176 -20.32 27.92 16.11
N THR A 177 -20.24 28.37 14.85
CA THR A 177 -20.44 29.77 14.45
C THR A 177 -21.70 30.03 13.62
N GLY A 178 -22.35 28.97 13.13
CA GLY A 178 -23.50 29.03 12.22
C GLY A 178 -23.17 29.42 10.77
N ILE A 179 -21.95 29.90 10.49
CA ILE A 179 -21.52 30.35 9.16
C ILE A 179 -20.91 29.18 8.40
N THR A 180 -21.42 28.89 7.20
CA THR A 180 -20.87 27.79 6.38
C THR A 180 -19.53 28.16 5.73
N PRO A 181 -18.67 27.18 5.40
CA PRO A 181 -17.42 27.44 4.69
C PRO A 181 -17.64 28.07 3.31
N GLU A 182 -18.79 27.83 2.68
CA GLU A 182 -19.24 28.44 1.43
C GLU A 182 -19.55 29.93 1.62
N GLN A 183 -20.36 30.29 2.63
CA GLN A 183 -20.69 31.68 2.95
C GLN A 183 -19.42 32.50 3.25
N ARG A 184 -18.52 31.98 4.10
CA ARG A 184 -17.22 32.62 4.38
C ARG A 184 -16.36 32.79 3.12
N ARG A 185 -16.42 31.84 2.16
CA ARG A 185 -15.74 31.96 0.86
C ARG A 185 -16.32 33.07 0.00
N GLU A 186 -17.64 33.16 -0.08
CA GLU A 186 -18.32 34.21 -0.84
C GLU A 186 -18.04 35.60 -0.25
N GLU A 187 -18.09 35.75 1.07
CA GLU A 187 -17.74 36.98 1.78
C GLU A 187 -16.30 37.45 1.49
N VAL A 188 -15.32 36.56 1.68
CA VAL A 188 -13.89 36.84 1.49
C VAL A 188 -13.54 37.06 0.01
N THR A 189 -14.15 36.30 -0.91
CA THR A 189 -13.96 36.48 -2.35
C THR A 189 -14.56 37.81 -2.82
N ALA A 190 -15.75 38.19 -2.35
CA ALA A 190 -16.36 39.47 -2.69
C ALA A 190 -15.53 40.65 -2.15
N ALA A 191 -14.96 40.54 -0.94
CA ALA A 191 -14.02 41.54 -0.41
C ALA A 191 -12.76 41.65 -1.29
N TYR A 192 -12.23 40.54 -1.78
CA TYR A 192 -11.06 40.52 -2.68
C TYR A 192 -11.37 41.09 -4.07
N ALA A 193 -12.59 40.88 -4.58
CA ALA A 193 -13.03 41.38 -5.87
C ALA A 193 -13.31 42.90 -5.86
N GLN A 194 -13.83 43.42 -4.74
CA GLN A 194 -14.11 44.86 -4.56
C GLN A 194 -12.84 45.68 -4.28
N ALA A 195 -11.76 45.05 -3.80
CA ALA A 195 -10.50 45.72 -3.48
C ALA A 195 -9.54 45.81 -4.67
N ASP A 196 -9.15 47.04 -5.02
CA ASP A 196 -8.13 47.37 -6.01
C ASP A 196 -6.69 47.26 -5.46
N SER A 197 -6.54 47.46 -4.14
CA SER A 197 -5.29 47.61 -3.42
C SER A 197 -5.25 46.76 -2.16
N ALA A 198 -4.05 46.54 -1.61
CA ALA A 198 -3.88 45.73 -0.39
C ALA A 198 -4.56 46.37 0.83
N ALA A 199 -4.54 47.71 0.93
CA ALA A 199 -5.22 48.45 2.00
C ALA A 199 -6.75 48.38 1.86
N ALA A 200 -7.29 48.54 0.65
CA ALA A 200 -8.72 48.34 0.40
C ALA A 200 -9.18 46.92 0.76
N PHE A 201 -8.33 45.90 0.52
CA PHE A 201 -8.66 44.52 0.87
C PHE A 201 -8.66 44.26 2.38
N VAL A 202 -7.74 44.87 3.13
CA VAL A 202 -7.78 44.81 4.61
C VAL A 202 -9.06 45.45 5.13
N ASN A 203 -9.42 46.64 4.67
CA ASN A 203 -10.65 47.32 5.09
C ASN A 203 -11.91 46.49 4.75
N ALA A 204 -12.00 45.93 3.54
CA ALA A 204 -13.13 45.11 3.11
C ALA A 204 -13.23 43.76 3.85
N LEU A 205 -12.12 43.24 4.39
CA LEU A 205 -12.15 42.10 5.32
C LEU A 205 -12.66 42.55 6.70
N GLU A 206 -12.18 43.69 7.20
CA GLU A 206 -12.56 44.20 8.52
C GLU A 206 -14.04 44.58 8.63
N GLU A 207 -14.63 45.16 7.58
CA GLU A 207 -16.08 45.44 7.49
C GLU A 207 -16.93 44.17 7.63
N LYS A 208 -16.43 43.04 7.13
CA LYS A 208 -17.08 41.73 7.23
C LYS A 208 -16.73 40.97 8.52
N GLY A 209 -15.97 41.59 9.42
CA GLY A 209 -15.58 41.01 10.71
C GLY A 209 -14.41 40.03 10.64
N TYR A 210 -13.53 40.14 9.62
CA TYR A 210 -12.29 39.39 9.52
C TYR A 210 -11.07 40.28 9.77
N VAL A 211 -10.11 39.80 10.56
CA VAL A 211 -8.82 40.47 10.79
C VAL A 211 -7.74 39.76 9.98
N LEU A 212 -7.02 40.47 9.12
CA LEU A 212 -5.87 39.93 8.39
C LEU A 212 -4.66 39.83 9.34
N ALA A 213 -4.08 38.63 9.43
CA ALA A 213 -2.99 38.33 10.35
C ALA A 213 -1.86 37.53 9.69
N LYS A 214 -0.71 37.51 10.36
CA LYS A 214 0.44 36.69 10.00
C LYS A 214 0.35 35.32 10.67
N GLY A 215 0.29 34.26 9.85
CA GLY A 215 0.38 32.88 10.32
C GLY A 215 1.83 32.41 10.52
N ASP A 216 2.00 31.40 11.38
CA ASP A 216 3.31 30.88 11.82
C ASP A 216 4.24 30.46 10.68
N SER A 217 3.68 29.98 9.57
CA SER A 217 4.40 29.53 8.37
C SER A 217 4.79 30.66 7.40
N ARG A 218 4.72 31.93 7.82
CA ARG A 218 4.87 33.13 6.97
C ARG A 218 3.81 33.23 5.85
N ALA A 219 2.65 32.62 6.06
CA ALA A 219 1.48 32.75 5.21
C ALA A 219 0.50 33.79 5.78
N PHE A 220 -0.27 34.43 4.91
CA PHE A 220 -1.38 35.28 5.34
C PHE A 220 -2.57 34.41 5.79
N VAL A 221 -3.13 34.72 6.95
CA VAL A 221 -4.32 34.07 7.51
C VAL A 221 -5.35 35.15 7.88
N ILE A 222 -6.62 34.76 7.95
CA ILE A 222 -7.69 35.62 8.45
C ILE A 222 -8.23 35.03 9.75
N VAL A 223 -8.51 35.88 10.73
CA VAL A 223 -9.19 35.51 11.96
C VAL A 223 -10.61 36.05 11.90
N ASP A 224 -11.61 35.22 12.12
CA ASP A 224 -13.01 35.67 12.12
C ASP A 224 -13.44 36.27 13.46
N LYS A 225 -14.64 36.86 13.48
CA LYS A 225 -15.26 37.48 14.67
C LYS A 225 -15.39 36.57 15.90
N PHE A 226 -15.27 35.25 15.75
CA PHE A 226 -15.30 34.28 16.85
C PHE A 226 -13.91 33.78 17.26
N GLY A 227 -12.85 34.35 16.67
CA GLY A 227 -11.45 34.01 16.94
C GLY A 227 -10.93 32.78 16.20
N ASP A 228 -11.69 32.19 15.28
CA ASP A 228 -11.23 31.02 14.52
C ASP A 228 -10.35 31.45 13.33
N VAL A 229 -9.30 30.68 13.06
CA VAL A 229 -8.20 31.04 12.14
C VAL A 229 -8.32 30.28 10.82
N HIS A 230 -8.31 30.99 9.70
CA HIS A 230 -8.53 30.44 8.36
C HIS A 230 -7.41 30.81 7.39
N SER A 231 -7.04 29.89 6.50
CA SER A 231 -6.00 30.14 5.47
C SER A 231 -6.55 31.00 4.33
N LEU A 232 -5.99 32.19 4.13
CA LEU A 232 -6.52 33.16 3.16
C LEU A 232 -6.61 32.58 1.73
N SER A 233 -5.59 31.83 1.29
CA SER A 233 -5.54 31.27 -0.06
C SER A 233 -6.54 30.15 -0.34
N ARG A 234 -7.25 29.66 0.69
CA ARG A 234 -8.34 28.68 0.57
C ARG A 234 -9.71 29.35 0.48
N TYR A 235 -9.80 30.63 0.87
CA TYR A 235 -11.04 31.37 1.01
C TYR A 235 -11.29 32.41 -0.10
N VAL A 236 -10.27 32.83 -0.85
CA VAL A 236 -10.42 33.61 -2.09
C VAL A 236 -10.60 32.64 -3.27
N LYS A 237 -11.82 32.54 -3.81
CA LYS A 237 -12.14 31.65 -4.94
C LYS A 237 -11.58 32.20 -6.26
N GLY A 238 -11.12 31.30 -7.14
CA GLY A 238 -10.74 31.61 -8.52
C GLY A 238 -9.40 32.33 -8.72
N VAL A 239 -8.65 32.60 -7.64
CA VAL A 239 -7.37 33.35 -7.69
C VAL A 239 -6.24 32.47 -7.18
N ARG A 240 -5.14 32.37 -7.93
CA ARG A 240 -4.01 31.52 -7.52
C ARG A 240 -3.29 32.14 -6.32
N ALA A 241 -2.82 31.32 -5.38
CA ALA A 241 -2.10 31.77 -4.19
C ALA A 241 -0.89 32.70 -4.49
N LYS A 242 -0.26 32.57 -5.67
CA LYS A 242 0.81 33.46 -6.15
C LYS A 242 0.31 34.89 -6.43
N GLU A 243 -0.91 35.04 -6.95
CA GLU A 243 -1.52 36.33 -7.28
C GLU A 243 -2.01 37.05 -6.02
N ILE A 244 -2.64 36.33 -5.09
CA ILE A 244 -3.00 36.85 -3.76
C ILE A 244 -1.74 37.39 -3.05
N LYS A 245 -0.65 36.61 -3.06
CA LYS A 245 0.63 37.03 -2.49
C LYS A 245 1.25 38.24 -3.19
N ALA A 246 1.07 38.37 -4.51
CA ALA A 246 1.53 39.53 -5.26
C ALA A 246 0.75 40.80 -4.91
N ARG A 247 -0.58 40.73 -4.82
CA ARG A 247 -1.43 41.86 -4.40
C ARG A 247 -1.12 42.31 -2.97
N LEU A 248 -0.81 41.37 -2.07
CA LEU A 248 -0.43 41.68 -0.69
C LEU A 248 1.07 42.00 -0.48
N ALA A 249 1.89 42.02 -1.53
CA ALA A 249 3.33 42.23 -1.41
C ALA A 249 3.71 43.65 -0.91
N GLY A 250 2.80 44.62 -1.03
CA GLY A 250 2.97 45.98 -0.50
C GLY A 250 2.66 46.14 0.99
N LEU A 251 2.17 45.09 1.68
CA LEU A 251 1.98 45.10 3.14
C LEU A 251 3.24 44.58 3.83
N ASP A 252 3.70 45.31 4.84
CA ASP A 252 4.74 44.80 5.73
C ASP A 252 4.18 43.69 6.64
N MET A 253 4.68 42.46 6.45
CA MET A 253 4.39 41.32 7.31
C MET A 253 4.92 41.46 8.75
N ALA A 254 5.71 42.48 9.07
CA ALA A 254 6.09 42.80 10.44
C ALA A 254 5.08 43.73 11.14
N ALA A 255 4.32 44.52 10.36
CA ALA A 255 3.30 45.45 10.87
C ALA A 255 1.91 44.78 11.07
N LEU A 256 1.66 43.63 10.44
CA LEU A 256 0.42 42.87 10.65
C LEU A 256 0.40 42.18 12.03
N PRO A 257 -0.76 42.10 12.70
CA PRO A 257 -0.89 41.37 13.95
C PRO A 257 -0.54 39.89 13.77
N ASN A 258 0.02 39.29 14.81
CA ASN A 258 0.08 37.83 14.90
C ASN A 258 -1.30 37.24 15.21
N VAL A 259 -1.45 35.92 15.09
CA VAL A 259 -2.72 35.21 15.30
C VAL A 259 -3.37 35.55 16.66
N ALA A 260 -2.60 35.56 17.75
CA ALA A 260 -3.15 35.84 19.08
C ALA A 260 -3.64 37.30 19.23
N GLN A 261 -2.90 38.26 18.67
CA GLN A 261 -3.31 39.67 18.65
C GLN A 261 -4.58 39.88 17.82
N ALA A 262 -4.70 39.20 16.68
CA ALA A 262 -5.90 39.26 15.83
C ALA A 262 -7.13 38.60 16.51
N GLN A 263 -6.94 37.53 17.29
CA GLN A 263 -7.99 36.93 18.11
C GLN A 263 -8.48 37.87 19.22
N GLU A 264 -7.58 38.60 19.86
CA GLU A 264 -7.93 39.60 20.88
C GLU A 264 -8.73 40.77 20.27
N GLN A 265 -8.30 41.27 19.10
CA GLN A 265 -9.03 42.29 18.34
C GLN A 265 -10.44 41.82 17.92
N ALA A 266 -10.57 40.58 17.43
CA ALA A 266 -11.85 39.99 17.07
C ALA A 266 -12.80 39.90 18.27
N LYS A 267 -12.29 39.40 19.42
CA LYS A 267 -13.06 39.28 20.67
C LYS A 267 -13.54 40.63 21.19
N ALA A 268 -12.70 41.66 21.16
CA ALA A 268 -13.08 43.01 21.58
C ALA A 268 -14.19 43.60 20.69
N ARG A 269 -14.13 43.37 19.37
CA ARG A 269 -15.17 43.81 18.42
C ARG A 269 -16.50 43.07 18.64
N LEU A 270 -16.46 41.76 18.93
CA LEU A 270 -17.66 40.96 19.19
C LEU A 270 -18.38 41.42 20.47
N ALA A 271 -17.64 41.62 21.58
CA ALA A 271 -18.23 42.09 22.83
C ALA A 271 -18.98 43.42 22.67
N ALA A 272 -18.40 44.37 21.93
CA ALA A 272 -19.04 45.65 21.63
C ALA A 272 -20.26 45.51 20.70
N GLN A 273 -20.36 44.45 19.88
CA GLN A 273 -21.57 44.16 19.10
C GLN A 273 -22.67 43.51 19.95
N GLU A 274 -22.33 42.57 20.84
CA GLU A 274 -23.30 41.91 21.71
C GLU A 274 -24.00 42.89 22.67
N GLU A 275 -23.25 43.88 23.20
CA GLU A 275 -23.79 44.95 24.05
C GLU A 275 -24.89 45.74 23.32
N ARG A 276 -24.60 46.22 22.09
CA ARG A 276 -25.58 46.92 21.24
C ARG A 276 -26.76 46.06 20.79
N LEU A 277 -26.62 44.73 20.78
CA LEU A 277 -27.68 43.81 20.36
C LEU A 277 -28.63 43.48 21.51
N ARG A 278 -28.13 43.43 22.76
CA ARG A 278 -28.96 43.26 23.97
C ARG A 278 -29.93 44.43 24.14
N GLU A 279 -29.43 45.66 23.96
CA GLU A 279 -30.26 46.89 23.95
C GLU A 279 -31.41 46.85 22.92
N GLN A 280 -31.28 46.05 21.85
CA GLN A 280 -32.32 45.90 20.81
C GLN A 280 -33.26 44.72 21.06
N GLN A 281 -32.81 43.66 21.74
CA GLN A 281 -33.59 42.44 21.99
C GLN A 281 -34.57 42.60 23.15
N ASP A 282 -34.23 43.40 24.17
CA ASP A 282 -35.12 43.74 25.30
C ASP A 282 -36.41 44.47 24.85
N VAL A 283 -36.48 44.94 23.60
CA VAL A 283 -37.65 45.62 22.99
C VAL A 283 -38.61 44.65 22.28
N GLN A 284 -38.18 43.42 21.97
CA GLN A 284 -38.95 42.49 21.13
C GLN A 284 -39.49 41.24 21.85
N HIS A 285 -38.98 40.91 23.04
CA HIS A 285 -39.25 39.65 23.73
C HIS A 285 -40.51 39.67 24.63
N ASP A 286 -41.59 40.30 24.16
CA ASP A 286 -42.88 40.44 24.87
C ASP A 286 -44.07 39.92 24.04
N ARG A 287 -43.81 39.12 23.00
CA ARG A 287 -44.84 38.55 22.11
C ARG A 287 -44.54 37.12 21.70
N GLN A 288 -45.53 36.27 21.98
CA GLN A 288 -45.81 34.95 21.40
C GLN A 288 -44.99 33.76 21.92
N HIS A 289 -45.72 32.92 22.65
CA HIS A 289 -45.42 31.54 22.98
C HIS A 289 -46.64 30.68 22.57
N ASP A 290 -46.50 29.35 22.59
CA ASP A 290 -47.53 28.31 22.29
C ASP A 290 -47.76 28.05 20.77
N ASP A 291 -47.99 26.84 20.24
CA ASP A 291 -48.45 25.53 20.79
C ASP A 291 -47.93 24.29 19.95
N HIS A 292 -48.24 23.05 20.38
CA HIS A 292 -47.93 21.69 19.85
C HIS A 292 -48.58 21.33 18.46
N GLY A 293 -48.44 20.16 17.78
CA GLY A 293 -47.66 18.90 17.89
C GLY A 293 -48.27 17.71 17.04
N GLN A 294 -47.50 16.64 16.72
CA GLN A 294 -47.92 15.26 16.24
C GLN A 294 -48.65 15.11 14.86
N GLU A 295 -48.85 13.92 14.19
CA GLU A 295 -48.11 12.63 13.99
C GLU A 295 -48.60 11.83 12.72
N ARG A 296 -47.73 10.94 12.17
CA ARG A 296 -47.92 9.65 11.38
C ARG A 296 -48.95 9.46 10.21
N ARG A 297 -48.55 8.70 9.16
CA ARG A 297 -49.12 7.36 8.72
C ARG A 297 -48.62 6.80 7.36
N ASP A 298 -48.12 5.55 7.40
CA ASP A 298 -48.21 4.33 6.54
C ASP A 298 -48.43 4.31 5.00
N ARG A 299 -47.84 3.30 4.29
CA ARG A 299 -48.46 2.42 3.25
C ARG A 299 -47.58 1.28 2.64
N ASP A 300 -48.18 0.09 2.57
CA ASP A 300 -48.29 -0.95 1.49
C ASP A 300 -47.10 -1.68 0.82
N ASP A 301 -46.87 -2.93 1.29
CA ASP A 301 -46.80 -4.27 0.63
C ASP A 301 -46.38 -4.52 -0.85
N HIS A 302 -45.49 -5.52 -1.05
CA HIS A 302 -45.62 -6.71 -1.95
C HIS A 302 -44.28 -7.47 -2.13
N GLY A 303 -44.29 -8.82 -2.05
CA GLY A 303 -43.15 -9.69 -2.36
C GLY A 303 -43.53 -11.15 -2.61
N GLY A 304 -42.82 -11.85 -3.50
CA GLY A 304 -43.13 -13.24 -3.88
C GLY A 304 -41.92 -14.11 -4.24
N ASP A 305 -42.10 -15.41 -4.01
CA ASP A 305 -41.30 -16.60 -4.40
C ASP A 305 -39.85 -16.46 -4.89
N ARG A 306 -38.94 -17.15 -4.18
CA ARG A 306 -37.83 -17.96 -4.77
C ARG A 306 -37.04 -18.77 -3.74
N HIS A 307 -37.21 -20.09 -3.71
CA HIS A 307 -36.20 -21.04 -3.21
C HIS A 307 -35.42 -21.63 -4.39
N GLY A 308 -34.08 -21.64 -4.34
CA GLY A 308 -33.28 -22.26 -5.42
C GLY A 308 -31.75 -22.07 -5.44
N ASP A 309 -31.14 -21.29 -4.54
CA ASP A 309 -29.70 -20.94 -4.66
C ASP A 309 -28.73 -21.76 -3.79
N ASP A 310 -29.19 -22.35 -2.67
CA ASP A 310 -28.30 -23.02 -1.68
C ASP A 310 -27.50 -24.19 -2.27
N ASP A 311 -28.09 -24.88 -3.24
CA ASP A 311 -27.54 -26.07 -3.89
C ASP A 311 -26.41 -25.77 -4.89
N ARG A 312 -26.25 -24.51 -5.30
CA ARG A 312 -25.26 -24.09 -6.31
C ARG A 312 -23.94 -23.63 -5.67
N ALA A 313 -24.01 -22.94 -4.53
CA ALA A 313 -22.85 -22.41 -3.84
C ALA A 313 -21.96 -23.54 -3.26
N ALA A 314 -22.56 -24.52 -2.59
CA ALA A 314 -21.86 -25.67 -2.01
C ALA A 314 -21.02 -26.46 -3.04
N ARG A 315 -21.51 -26.59 -4.27
CA ARG A 315 -20.81 -27.28 -5.37
C ARG A 315 -19.60 -26.49 -5.89
N SER A 316 -19.58 -25.16 -5.75
CA SER A 316 -18.46 -24.31 -6.19
C SER A 316 -17.24 -24.41 -5.28
N ILE A 317 -17.44 -24.53 -3.97
CA ILE A 317 -16.33 -24.60 -2.99
C ILE A 317 -15.52 -25.88 -3.15
N ASP A 318 -16.20 -27.02 -3.27
CA ASP A 318 -15.53 -28.32 -3.41
C ASP A 318 -14.75 -28.44 -4.73
N GLN A 319 -15.27 -27.82 -5.81
CA GLN A 319 -14.55 -27.64 -7.07
C GLN A 319 -13.28 -26.76 -6.89
N LYS A 320 -13.36 -25.64 -6.15
CA LYS A 320 -12.18 -24.79 -5.86
C LYS A 320 -11.15 -25.50 -5.00
N ARG A 321 -11.57 -26.36 -4.07
CA ARG A 321 -10.67 -27.17 -3.24
C ARG A 321 -9.99 -28.26 -4.06
N THR A 322 -10.73 -29.04 -4.82
CA THR A 322 -10.16 -30.11 -5.66
C THR A 322 -9.21 -29.54 -6.73
N ALA A 323 -9.53 -28.39 -7.32
CA ALA A 323 -8.62 -27.66 -8.21
C ALA A 323 -7.34 -27.15 -7.50
N MET A 324 -7.45 -26.66 -6.26
CA MET A 324 -6.28 -26.30 -5.44
C MET A 324 -5.36 -27.50 -5.26
N GLU A 325 -5.92 -28.61 -4.78
CA GLU A 325 -5.16 -29.81 -4.45
C GLU A 325 -4.50 -30.43 -5.69
N ALA A 326 -5.12 -30.31 -6.88
CA ALA A 326 -4.52 -30.69 -8.15
C ALA A 326 -3.29 -29.83 -8.48
N ARG A 327 -3.41 -28.49 -8.43
CA ARG A 327 -2.29 -27.55 -8.67
C ARG A 327 -1.14 -27.74 -7.67
N GLN A 328 -1.43 -28.03 -6.40
CA GLN A 328 -0.39 -28.36 -5.41
C GLN A 328 0.34 -29.67 -5.75
N ARG A 329 -0.38 -30.72 -6.18
CA ARG A 329 0.24 -32.00 -6.58
C ARG A 329 1.14 -31.84 -7.81
N GLU A 330 0.70 -31.09 -8.81
CA GLU A 330 1.46 -30.79 -10.03
C GLU A 330 2.76 -30.03 -9.70
N ARG A 331 2.65 -28.91 -8.97
CA ARG A 331 3.81 -28.09 -8.55
C ARG A 331 4.83 -28.88 -7.70
N ARG A 332 4.35 -29.80 -6.86
CA ARG A 332 5.20 -30.74 -6.11
C ARG A 332 5.90 -31.76 -7.02
N LEU A 333 5.18 -32.31 -8.00
CA LEU A 333 5.74 -33.26 -8.96
C LEU A 333 6.84 -32.62 -9.81
N GLU A 334 6.61 -31.42 -10.35
CA GLU A 334 7.62 -30.63 -11.07
C GLU A 334 8.86 -30.36 -10.20
N PHE A 335 8.65 -29.98 -8.93
CA PHE A 335 9.76 -29.74 -8.01
C PHE A 335 10.58 -31.01 -7.75
N VAL A 336 9.93 -32.16 -7.53
CA VAL A 336 10.61 -33.44 -7.31
C VAL A 336 11.38 -33.87 -8.57
N GLN A 337 10.81 -33.69 -9.77
CA GLN A 337 11.50 -33.95 -11.04
C GLN A 337 12.73 -33.04 -11.22
N ALA A 338 12.59 -31.74 -10.91
CA ALA A 338 13.70 -30.78 -10.97
C ALA A 338 14.80 -31.08 -9.93
N GLU A 339 14.43 -31.47 -8.70
CA GLU A 339 15.35 -31.89 -7.66
C GLU A 339 16.11 -33.16 -8.08
N GLN A 340 15.41 -34.17 -8.60
CA GLN A 340 16.03 -35.38 -9.16
C GLN A 340 16.99 -35.06 -10.31
N ALA A 341 16.60 -34.22 -11.26
CA ALA A 341 17.47 -33.83 -12.38
C ALA A 341 18.76 -33.14 -11.92
N VAL A 342 18.69 -32.29 -10.88
CA VAL A 342 19.88 -31.67 -10.28
C VAL A 342 20.74 -32.71 -9.55
N LEU A 343 20.14 -33.65 -8.80
CA LEU A 343 20.86 -34.69 -8.07
C LEU A 343 21.57 -35.68 -9.01
N THR A 344 20.92 -36.14 -10.08
CA THR A 344 21.53 -36.98 -11.13
C THR A 344 22.71 -36.24 -11.76
N ARG A 345 22.52 -34.98 -12.15
CA ARG A 345 23.60 -34.13 -12.69
C ARG A 345 24.76 -33.96 -11.70
N HIS A 346 24.50 -33.83 -10.38
CA HIS A 346 25.56 -33.78 -9.36
C HIS A 346 26.35 -35.09 -9.25
N GLN A 347 25.70 -36.24 -9.46
CA GLN A 347 26.37 -37.54 -9.50
C GLN A 347 27.21 -37.68 -10.78
N ASP A 348 26.65 -37.38 -11.95
CA ASP A 348 27.33 -37.44 -13.24
C ASP A 348 28.57 -36.53 -13.28
N GLU A 349 28.45 -35.30 -12.77
CA GLU A 349 29.56 -34.34 -12.69
C GLU A 349 30.69 -34.82 -11.77
N LYS A 350 30.36 -35.49 -10.65
CA LYS A 350 31.36 -36.09 -9.74
C LYS A 350 32.05 -37.29 -10.38
N LEU A 351 31.29 -38.17 -11.03
CA LEU A 351 31.83 -39.33 -11.73
C LEU A 351 32.73 -38.91 -12.89
N ALA A 352 32.35 -37.87 -13.65
CA ALA A 352 33.17 -37.30 -14.72
C ALA A 352 34.49 -36.72 -14.18
N LEU A 353 34.46 -35.98 -13.07
CA LEU A 353 35.66 -35.43 -12.45
C LEU A 353 36.57 -36.53 -11.86
N ASP A 354 36.03 -37.50 -11.13
CA ASP A 354 36.80 -38.62 -10.58
C ASP A 354 37.43 -39.49 -11.68
N ALA A 355 36.68 -39.79 -12.75
CA ALA A 355 37.23 -40.47 -13.93
C ALA A 355 38.36 -39.67 -14.59
N ALA A 356 38.25 -38.34 -14.64
CA ALA A 356 39.29 -37.47 -15.17
C ALA A 356 40.57 -37.52 -14.33
N GLN A 357 40.43 -37.34 -13.01
CA GLN A 357 41.55 -37.32 -12.07
C GLN A 357 42.27 -38.69 -11.99
N LYS A 358 41.52 -39.79 -12.15
CA LYS A 358 42.08 -41.16 -12.28
C LYS A 358 42.85 -41.37 -13.58
N ALA A 359 42.33 -40.88 -14.72
CA ALA A 359 43.02 -40.98 -16.00
C ALA A 359 44.28 -40.09 -16.09
N GLU A 360 44.39 -39.05 -15.27
CA GLU A 360 45.62 -38.26 -15.17
C GLU A 360 46.70 -38.87 -14.28
N SER A 361 46.30 -39.55 -13.20
CA SER A 361 47.19 -40.15 -12.20
C SER A 361 47.66 -41.56 -12.56
N GLY A 362 46.85 -42.34 -13.28
CA GLY A 362 47.33 -43.55 -13.97
C GLY A 362 48.16 -43.18 -15.19
N GLY A 363 49.40 -43.69 -15.27
CA GLY A 363 50.36 -43.41 -16.37
C GLY A 363 50.00 -44.02 -17.73
N LEU A 364 48.71 -44.13 -18.09
CA LEU A 364 48.24 -44.85 -19.26
C LEU A 364 47.83 -43.90 -20.40
N LEU A 365 48.64 -43.92 -21.47
CA LEU A 365 48.38 -43.42 -22.84
C LEU A 365 47.57 -42.11 -23.00
N PHE A 366 48.25 -41.08 -23.51
CA PHE A 366 47.77 -39.74 -23.91
C PHE A 366 46.36 -39.68 -24.55
N ARG A 367 45.94 -40.71 -25.30
CA ARG A 367 44.59 -40.81 -25.92
C ARG A 367 43.44 -40.82 -24.89
N MET A 368 43.66 -41.34 -23.68
CA MET A 368 42.67 -41.33 -22.59
C MET A 368 42.49 -39.92 -22.01
N ARG A 369 43.58 -39.14 -21.90
CA ARG A 369 43.52 -37.74 -21.44
C ARG A 369 42.71 -36.84 -22.37
N ALA A 370 42.82 -37.06 -23.69
CA ALA A 370 42.00 -36.32 -24.67
C ALA A 370 40.50 -36.56 -24.45
N ARG A 371 40.05 -37.83 -24.45
CA ARG A 371 38.64 -38.19 -24.16
C ARG A 371 38.12 -37.66 -22.82
N VAL A 372 39.01 -37.56 -21.83
CA VAL A 372 38.70 -37.02 -20.51
C VAL A 372 38.54 -35.51 -20.51
N ALA A 373 39.40 -34.79 -21.25
CA ALA A 373 39.22 -33.36 -21.49
C ALA A 373 37.94 -33.09 -22.28
N ASP A 374 37.62 -33.93 -23.28
CA ASP A 374 36.37 -33.88 -24.03
C ASP A 374 35.16 -34.01 -23.10
N LEU A 375 35.12 -35.04 -22.23
CA LEU A 375 34.08 -35.26 -21.21
C LEU A 375 33.88 -34.08 -20.23
N ILE A 376 34.92 -33.30 -19.94
CA ILE A 376 34.81 -32.07 -19.14
C ILE A 376 34.30 -30.91 -20.00
N SER A 377 34.76 -30.80 -21.26
CA SER A 377 34.43 -29.71 -22.18
C SER A 377 32.99 -29.78 -22.72
N GLU A 378 32.46 -31.00 -22.92
CA GLU A 378 31.07 -31.30 -23.33
C GLU A 378 30.04 -30.97 -22.24
N ARG A 379 30.49 -30.69 -21.00
CA ARG A 379 29.65 -30.31 -19.88
C ARG A 379 29.84 -28.82 -19.58
N PRO A 380 28.98 -27.90 -20.08
CA PRO A 380 29.15 -26.45 -19.91
C PRO A 380 29.31 -26.02 -18.44
N ALA A 381 28.66 -26.75 -17.53
CA ALA A 381 28.67 -26.49 -16.10
C ALA A 381 29.94 -27.00 -15.36
N LEU A 382 30.68 -27.95 -15.94
CA LEU A 382 32.04 -28.28 -15.49
C LEU A 382 33.04 -27.29 -16.09
N ARG A 383 32.92 -26.99 -17.39
CA ARG A 383 33.78 -26.02 -18.09
C ARG A 383 33.82 -24.66 -17.39
N SER A 384 32.67 -24.11 -16.99
CA SER A 384 32.60 -22.81 -16.32
C SER A 384 33.23 -22.77 -14.92
N VAL A 385 33.21 -23.89 -14.19
CA VAL A 385 33.75 -23.99 -12.82
C VAL A 385 35.21 -24.44 -12.80
N LEU A 386 35.61 -25.29 -13.74
CA LEU A 386 36.93 -25.94 -13.74
C LEU A 386 37.92 -25.33 -14.75
N GLY A 387 37.46 -24.69 -15.83
CA GLY A 387 38.32 -24.16 -16.90
C GLY A 387 39.50 -23.33 -16.39
N HIS A 388 39.21 -22.35 -15.52
CA HIS A 388 40.19 -21.47 -14.90
C HIS A 388 41.14 -22.14 -13.86
N ILE A 389 40.89 -23.41 -13.52
CA ILE A 389 41.73 -24.25 -12.65
C ILE A 389 42.55 -25.22 -13.53
N THR A 390 41.93 -25.81 -14.56
CA THR A 390 42.59 -26.69 -15.52
C THR A 390 43.62 -25.97 -16.39
N GLU A 391 43.39 -24.70 -16.72
CA GLU A 391 44.29 -23.85 -17.54
C GLU A 391 45.47 -23.27 -16.75
N LYS A 392 45.51 -23.38 -15.42
CA LYS A 392 46.63 -22.87 -14.60
C LYS A 392 47.85 -23.77 -14.69
N ALA A 393 48.77 -23.41 -15.58
CA ALA A 393 50.11 -24.00 -15.63
C ALA A 393 50.86 -23.80 -14.30
N GLY A 394 51.60 -24.83 -13.87
CA GLY A 394 52.50 -24.78 -12.71
C GLY A 394 51.94 -25.27 -11.37
N LEU A 395 50.68 -25.73 -11.30
CA LEU A 395 50.13 -26.43 -10.13
C LEU A 395 50.55 -27.90 -10.11
N ASP A 396 50.86 -28.44 -8.92
CA ASP A 396 50.98 -29.89 -8.73
C ASP A 396 49.63 -30.58 -9.03
N PRO A 397 49.61 -31.73 -9.73
CA PRO A 397 48.36 -32.41 -10.07
C PRO A 397 47.45 -32.71 -8.86
N ARG A 398 48.00 -33.06 -7.69
CA ARG A 398 47.20 -33.36 -6.49
C ARG A 398 46.54 -32.11 -5.93
N ASP A 399 47.27 -30.98 -5.94
CA ASP A 399 46.72 -29.69 -5.52
C ASP A 399 45.66 -29.18 -6.49
N ARG A 400 45.87 -29.36 -7.79
CA ARG A 400 44.87 -29.05 -8.81
C ARG A 400 43.60 -29.89 -8.61
N HIS A 401 43.74 -31.22 -8.44
CA HIS A 401 42.61 -32.12 -8.20
C HIS A 401 41.79 -31.73 -6.96
N ARG A 402 42.47 -31.35 -5.88
CA ARG A 402 41.86 -30.83 -4.64
C ARG A 402 41.09 -29.53 -4.88
N LEU A 403 41.63 -28.60 -5.66
CA LEU A 403 40.96 -27.33 -6.00
C LEU A 403 39.72 -27.55 -6.89
N GLU A 404 39.80 -28.44 -7.87
CA GLU A 404 38.68 -28.82 -8.74
C GLU A 404 37.52 -29.43 -7.93
N GLN A 405 37.82 -30.39 -7.05
CA GLN A 405 36.83 -31.00 -6.15
C GLN A 405 36.16 -29.96 -5.24
N GLN A 406 36.94 -29.04 -4.66
CA GLN A 406 36.40 -27.95 -3.84
C GLN A 406 35.53 -26.98 -4.65
N ALA A 407 35.92 -26.62 -5.87
CA ALA A 407 35.16 -25.73 -6.74
C ALA A 407 33.81 -26.35 -7.14
N LEU A 408 33.81 -27.63 -7.53
CA LEU A 408 32.61 -28.39 -7.85
C LEU A 408 31.69 -28.52 -6.62
N ALA A 409 32.24 -28.89 -5.46
CA ALA A 409 31.48 -28.99 -4.21
C ALA A 409 30.84 -27.66 -3.79
N ARG A 410 31.54 -26.52 -3.95
CA ARG A 410 30.98 -25.18 -3.71
C ARG A 410 29.83 -24.85 -4.65
N ARG A 411 29.90 -25.25 -5.94
CA ARG A 411 28.75 -25.09 -6.85
C ARG A 411 27.58 -25.97 -6.42
N HIS A 412 27.80 -27.26 -6.15
CA HIS A 412 26.74 -28.17 -5.71
C HIS A 412 26.06 -27.67 -4.42
N ALA A 413 26.83 -27.09 -3.49
CA ALA A 413 26.29 -26.45 -2.30
C ALA A 413 25.36 -25.25 -2.63
N ARG A 414 25.77 -24.35 -3.55
CA ARG A 414 24.91 -23.24 -4.00
C ARG A 414 23.62 -23.72 -4.65
N GLU A 415 23.70 -24.73 -5.53
CA GLU A 415 22.52 -25.30 -6.19
C GLU A 415 21.57 -25.99 -5.19
N ARG A 416 22.12 -26.68 -4.16
CA ARG A 416 21.31 -27.22 -3.05
C ARG A 416 20.63 -26.14 -2.22
N VAL A 417 21.31 -25.01 -1.96
CA VAL A 417 20.71 -23.85 -1.27
C VAL A 417 19.59 -23.23 -2.11
N ALA A 418 19.76 -23.12 -3.43
CA ALA A 418 18.72 -22.65 -4.35
C ALA A 418 17.50 -23.60 -4.37
N LEU A 419 17.71 -24.92 -4.44
CA LEU A 419 16.63 -25.91 -4.32
C LEU A 419 15.89 -25.82 -2.98
N ALA A 420 16.63 -25.68 -1.86
CA ALA A 420 16.02 -25.49 -0.54
C ALA A 420 15.23 -24.16 -0.46
N GLY A 421 15.69 -23.11 -1.13
CA GLY A 421 14.95 -21.86 -1.34
C GLY A 421 13.63 -22.08 -2.07
N ARG A 422 13.69 -22.74 -3.24
CA ARG A 422 12.51 -23.07 -4.06
C ARG A 422 11.51 -23.96 -3.31
N LYS A 423 11.99 -24.95 -2.55
CA LYS A 423 11.14 -25.79 -1.69
C LYS A 423 10.37 -24.98 -0.66
N ARG A 424 11.07 -24.12 0.11
CA ARG A 424 10.44 -23.22 1.09
C ARG A 424 9.48 -22.22 0.45
N ALA A 425 9.75 -21.76 -0.78
CA ALA A 425 8.84 -20.91 -1.52
C ALA A 425 7.53 -21.67 -1.88
N ILE A 426 7.62 -22.91 -2.35
CA ILE A 426 6.45 -23.77 -2.61
C ILE A 426 5.66 -24.01 -1.32
N GLU A 427 6.31 -24.40 -0.22
CA GLU A 427 5.65 -24.60 1.08
C GLU A 427 4.93 -23.34 1.59
N LYS A 428 5.53 -22.15 1.39
CA LYS A 428 4.89 -20.86 1.71
C LYS A 428 3.67 -20.57 0.82
N ILE A 429 3.76 -20.86 -0.49
CA ILE A 429 2.64 -20.71 -1.42
C ILE A 429 1.49 -21.61 -0.97
N GLU A 430 1.72 -22.90 -0.78
CA GLU A 430 0.69 -23.87 -0.38
C GLU A 430 0.01 -23.51 0.96
N LYS A 431 0.79 -23.00 1.93
CA LYS A 431 0.25 -22.51 3.21
C LYS A 431 -0.67 -21.30 3.00
N ARG A 432 -0.32 -20.38 2.09
CA ARG A 432 -1.16 -19.22 1.75
C ARG A 432 -2.39 -19.61 0.95
N GLU A 433 -2.29 -20.54 0.00
CA GLU A 433 -3.43 -21.08 -0.77
C GLU A 433 -4.49 -21.68 0.17
N ARG A 434 -4.07 -22.47 1.16
CA ARG A 434 -4.97 -23.02 2.19
C ARG A 434 -5.61 -21.94 3.06
N ALA A 435 -4.83 -20.95 3.50
CA ALA A 435 -5.37 -19.82 4.27
C ALA A 435 -6.30 -18.91 3.45
N SER A 436 -6.15 -18.83 2.12
CA SER A 436 -7.13 -18.19 1.24
C SER A 436 -8.44 -18.98 1.19
N LEU A 437 -8.38 -20.30 0.97
CA LEU A 437 -9.57 -21.15 0.98
C LEU A 437 -10.32 -21.08 2.31
N GLU A 438 -9.60 -21.09 3.44
CA GLU A 438 -10.20 -20.98 4.77
C GLU A 438 -10.89 -19.63 5.01
N ARG A 439 -10.30 -18.52 4.54
CA ARG A 439 -10.94 -17.19 4.61
C ARG A 439 -12.19 -17.10 3.72
N ASP A 440 -12.16 -17.69 2.54
CA ASP A 440 -13.33 -17.71 1.65
C ASP A 440 -14.46 -18.58 2.23
N LEU A 441 -14.13 -19.75 2.82
CA LEU A 441 -15.06 -20.58 3.59
C LEU A 441 -15.71 -19.81 4.75
N LYS A 442 -14.91 -19.15 5.59
CA LYS A 442 -15.39 -18.34 6.72
C LYS A 442 -16.27 -17.18 6.25
N ARG A 443 -15.90 -16.50 5.16
CA ARG A 443 -16.69 -15.42 4.56
C ARG A 443 -18.04 -15.90 4.05
N GLU A 444 -18.08 -17.03 3.35
CA GLU A 444 -19.33 -17.58 2.83
C GLU A 444 -20.24 -18.07 3.98
N MET A 445 -19.67 -18.67 5.01
CA MET A 445 -20.40 -19.06 6.23
C MET A 445 -21.05 -17.84 6.90
N LEU A 446 -20.30 -16.74 7.09
CA LEU A 446 -20.83 -15.49 7.64
C LEU A 446 -21.92 -14.87 6.75
N GLN A 447 -21.77 -14.93 5.42
CA GLN A 447 -22.81 -14.46 4.50
C GLN A 447 -24.09 -15.28 4.63
N ARG A 448 -24.00 -16.62 4.77
CA ARG A 448 -25.15 -17.48 5.03
C ARG A 448 -25.80 -17.20 6.39
N MET A 449 -25.02 -16.95 7.44
CA MET A 449 -25.56 -16.57 8.75
C MET A 449 -26.34 -15.25 8.68
N VAL A 450 -25.77 -14.21 8.06
CA VAL A 450 -26.45 -12.92 7.87
C VAL A 450 -27.72 -13.07 7.03
N GLN A 451 -27.68 -13.87 5.96
CA GLN A 451 -28.85 -14.14 5.13
C GLN A 451 -29.94 -14.90 5.91
N GLN A 452 -29.55 -15.86 6.76
CA GLN A 452 -30.47 -16.60 7.63
C GLN A 452 -31.04 -15.70 8.74
N GLU A 453 -30.28 -14.75 9.29
CA GLU A 453 -30.78 -13.73 10.22
C GLU A 453 -31.74 -12.76 9.55
N GLN A 454 -31.47 -12.35 8.31
CA GLN A 454 -32.39 -11.53 7.50
C GLN A 454 -33.71 -12.27 7.24
N LEU A 455 -33.64 -13.57 6.89
CA LEU A 455 -34.83 -14.42 6.75
C LEU A 455 -35.59 -14.57 8.08
N ARG A 456 -34.90 -14.74 9.22
CA ARG A 456 -35.52 -14.76 10.56
C ARG A 456 -36.17 -13.43 10.92
N ALA A 457 -35.55 -12.30 10.56
CA ALA A 457 -36.09 -10.97 10.80
C ALA A 457 -37.32 -10.69 9.92
N ALA A 458 -37.30 -11.10 8.65
CA ALA A 458 -38.44 -11.02 7.74
C ALA A 458 -39.62 -11.88 8.23
N ALA A 459 -39.39 -13.17 8.51
CA ALA A 459 -40.41 -14.09 9.04
C ALA A 459 -41.05 -13.58 10.37
N LYS A 460 -40.26 -12.88 11.20
CA LYS A 460 -40.75 -12.25 12.43
C LYS A 460 -41.52 -10.95 12.18
N ALA A 461 -41.18 -10.21 11.13
CA ALA A 461 -41.92 -9.02 10.71
C ALA A 461 -43.28 -9.37 10.05
N GLU A 462 -43.34 -10.51 9.35
CA GLU A 462 -44.56 -11.04 8.70
C GLU A 462 -45.53 -11.73 9.68
N GLY A 463 -45.16 -11.92 10.95
CA GLY A 463 -46.06 -12.43 11.98
C GLY A 463 -46.41 -13.92 11.87
N LEU A 464 -45.55 -14.71 11.22
CA LEU A 464 -45.75 -16.16 11.04
C LEU A 464 -45.95 -16.89 12.38
N GLY A 465 -46.89 -17.83 12.39
CA GLY A 465 -47.26 -18.57 13.59
C GLY A 465 -46.09 -19.40 14.15
N ALA A 466 -46.01 -19.53 15.47
CA ALA A 466 -44.85 -20.12 16.17
C ALA A 466 -44.49 -21.58 15.79
N ARG A 467 -45.33 -22.27 14.98
CA ARG A 467 -45.02 -23.58 14.39
C ARG A 467 -44.28 -23.49 13.05
N GLU A 468 -44.64 -22.57 12.17
CA GLU A 468 -43.98 -22.41 10.86
C GLU A 468 -42.59 -21.81 11.03
N ALA A 469 -42.45 -20.85 11.96
CA ALA A 469 -41.14 -20.38 12.41
C ALA A 469 -40.26 -21.52 12.94
N ALA A 470 -40.83 -22.52 13.62
CA ALA A 470 -40.09 -23.63 14.21
C ALA A 470 -39.51 -24.61 13.17
N ASP A 471 -40.22 -24.88 12.07
CA ASP A 471 -39.70 -25.73 10.98
C ASP A 471 -38.61 -25.00 10.15
N ILE A 472 -38.71 -23.67 9.99
CA ILE A 472 -37.64 -22.82 9.44
C ILE A 472 -36.41 -22.78 10.38
N LEU A 473 -36.60 -23.00 11.69
CA LEU A 473 -35.60 -22.83 12.74
C LEU A 473 -34.78 -24.08 13.09
N ARG A 474 -34.86 -25.19 12.33
CA ARG A 474 -34.08 -26.41 12.60
C ARG A 474 -32.59 -26.28 12.25
N THR A 475 -31.92 -25.47 13.05
CA THR A 475 -30.47 -25.24 13.05
C THR A 475 -29.75 -26.53 13.47
N ASP A 476 -28.71 -26.95 12.77
CA ASP A 476 -27.90 -28.12 13.15
C ASP A 476 -27.31 -27.86 14.57
N PRO A 477 -27.52 -28.76 15.56
CA PRO A 477 -27.03 -28.57 16.93
C PRO A 477 -25.53 -28.27 17.05
N ARG A 478 -24.73 -28.64 16.04
CA ARG A 478 -23.28 -28.35 15.98
C ARG A 478 -22.93 -26.87 15.91
N LEU A 479 -23.87 -26.00 15.51
CA LEU A 479 -23.65 -24.55 15.40
C LEU A 479 -23.74 -23.79 16.74
N LEU A 480 -24.06 -24.47 17.85
CA LEU A 480 -24.26 -23.84 19.17
C LEU A 480 -23.06 -23.98 20.13
N GLU A 481 -22.03 -24.76 19.78
CA GLU A 481 -20.82 -24.91 20.62
C GLU A 481 -19.74 -23.84 20.35
N GLU A 482 -19.86 -23.01 19.31
CA GLU A 482 -18.83 -22.06 18.85
C GLU A 482 -18.86 -20.65 19.50
N TYR A 483 -19.43 -20.49 20.70
CA TYR A 483 -19.33 -19.22 21.46
C TYR A 483 -17.90 -18.84 21.90
N ALA A 484 -16.89 -19.66 21.57
CA ALA A 484 -15.48 -19.34 21.72
C ALA A 484 -14.91 -18.42 20.60
N PHE A 485 -15.55 -18.33 19.43
CA PHE A 485 -14.98 -17.63 18.26
C PHE A 485 -15.20 -16.10 18.24
N GLN A 486 -16.10 -15.57 19.08
CA GLN A 486 -16.44 -14.15 19.07
C GLN A 486 -15.32 -13.25 19.64
N ASP A 487 -14.49 -13.77 20.55
CA ASP A 487 -13.41 -13.04 21.21
C ASP A 487 -12.14 -12.92 20.34
N GLU A 488 -11.83 -13.93 19.50
CA GLU A 488 -10.70 -13.85 18.56
C GLU A 488 -10.93 -12.81 17.46
N PHE A 489 -12.17 -12.69 16.96
CA PHE A 489 -12.52 -11.71 15.92
C PHE A 489 -12.29 -10.26 16.38
N ASN A 490 -12.55 -9.96 17.65
CA ASN A 490 -12.28 -8.64 18.22
C ASN A 490 -10.77 -8.38 18.47
N HIS A 491 -9.96 -9.43 18.65
CA HIS A 491 -8.50 -9.29 18.73
C HIS A 491 -7.86 -9.03 17.36
N GLU A 492 -8.27 -9.74 16.31
CA GLU A 492 -7.71 -9.55 14.96
C GLU A 492 -8.12 -8.21 14.32
N ALA A 493 -9.34 -7.74 14.57
CA ALA A 493 -9.82 -6.44 14.07
C ALA A 493 -9.16 -5.22 14.73
N ALA A 494 -8.53 -5.39 15.91
CA ALA A 494 -7.87 -4.30 16.65
C ALA A 494 -6.50 -3.90 16.07
N GLY A 495 -5.93 -4.69 15.16
CA GLY A 495 -4.78 -4.29 14.33
C GLY A 495 -3.43 -4.20 15.05
N ASP A 496 -3.27 -4.79 16.23
CA ASP A 496 -2.02 -4.76 17.01
C ASP A 496 -1.08 -5.93 16.64
N HIS A 497 -0.71 -6.03 15.36
CA HIS A 497 0.47 -6.79 14.97
C HIS A 497 1.73 -6.00 15.32
N HIS A 498 2.06 -6.03 16.61
CA HIS A 498 3.40 -5.76 17.11
C HIS A 498 4.36 -6.73 16.40
N TYR A 499 5.17 -6.22 15.46
CA TYR A 499 6.31 -6.96 14.96
C TYR A 499 7.36 -6.96 16.06
N ASP A 500 7.47 -8.08 16.77
CA ASP A 500 8.62 -8.32 17.65
C ASP A 500 9.82 -8.67 16.77
N ASP A 501 10.68 -7.66 16.55
CA ASP A 501 12.06 -7.80 16.08
C ASP A 501 12.86 -8.57 17.15
N ASP A 502 12.91 -9.90 17.06
CA ASP A 502 13.83 -10.74 17.85
C ASP A 502 14.60 -11.69 16.92
N ASP A 503 15.64 -11.16 16.27
CA ASP A 503 16.76 -11.95 15.71
C ASP A 503 18.07 -11.56 16.41
N HIS A 504 18.17 -11.94 17.68
CA HIS A 504 19.43 -12.01 18.42
C HIS A 504 19.45 -13.32 19.21
N GLY A 505 20.30 -14.25 18.80
CA GLY A 505 20.45 -15.54 19.46
C GLY A 505 21.28 -15.50 20.74
N GLY A 506 21.22 -16.57 21.52
CA GLY A 506 22.10 -16.82 22.66
C GLY A 506 21.36 -17.11 23.97
N ASP A 507 21.33 -18.40 24.31
CA ASP A 507 21.31 -18.99 25.65
C ASP A 507 20.09 -18.82 26.57
N ASP A 508 19.84 -19.91 27.33
CA ASP A 508 18.84 -20.02 28.39
C ASP A 508 19.09 -19.02 29.54
N ASP A 509 18.04 -18.34 30.02
CA ASP A 509 17.59 -18.56 31.41
C ASP A 509 16.20 -17.95 31.70
N GLY A 510 15.49 -18.51 32.68
CA GLY A 510 14.09 -18.18 32.95
C GLY A 510 13.84 -16.86 33.72
N GLY A 511 12.72 -16.19 33.44
CA GLY A 511 12.19 -15.16 34.35
C GLY A 511 11.25 -14.11 33.73
N HIS A 512 9.93 -14.30 33.86
CA HIS A 512 8.93 -13.28 33.51
C HIS A 512 9.17 -11.94 34.26
N LYS A 513 9.51 -10.87 33.53
CA LYS A 513 9.56 -9.49 34.06
C LYS A 513 8.51 -8.60 33.37
N LYS A 514 7.65 -7.96 34.17
CA LYS A 514 6.56 -7.09 33.68
C LYS A 514 7.12 -5.84 32.98
N LYS A 515 6.54 -5.45 31.83
CA LYS A 515 6.94 -4.27 31.03
C LYS A 515 6.78 -2.96 31.84
N ARG A 516 7.77 -2.06 31.76
CA ARG A 516 7.85 -0.79 32.53
C ARG A 516 7.17 0.39 31.82
N SER A 517 6.60 1.31 32.60
CA SER A 517 5.83 2.48 32.10
C SER A 517 6.70 3.57 31.43
N TRP A 518 6.13 4.27 30.44
CA TRP A 518 6.62 5.52 29.83
C TRP A 518 7.26 6.49 30.84
N LYS A 519 6.62 6.72 32.01
CA LYS A 519 7.11 7.68 33.00
C LYS A 519 8.43 7.26 33.66
N GLN A 520 8.77 5.97 33.67
CA GLN A 520 10.07 5.49 34.12
C GLN A 520 11.16 5.69 33.05
N ARG A 521 10.86 5.41 31.76
CA ARG A 521 11.77 5.69 30.63
C ARG A 521 12.15 7.16 30.48
N ALA A 522 11.30 8.08 30.92
CA ALA A 522 11.59 9.53 30.87
C ALA A 522 12.61 9.99 31.93
N LYS A 523 12.67 9.34 33.10
CA LYS A 523 13.62 9.73 34.18
C LYS A 523 15.06 9.28 33.92
N ASP A 524 15.27 8.20 33.18
CA ASP A 524 16.62 7.70 32.84
C ASP A 524 17.31 8.54 31.74
N LYS A 525 16.62 9.51 31.12
CA LYS A 525 17.26 10.53 30.25
C LYS A 525 17.87 11.68 31.07
N GLY A 526 18.66 11.33 32.08
CA GLY A 526 19.48 12.27 32.83
C GLY A 526 20.66 12.80 32.00
N ILE A 527 20.68 14.11 31.77
CA ILE A 527 21.86 14.98 31.59
C ILE A 527 23.01 14.37 30.73
N LYS A 528 22.94 14.55 29.40
CA LYS A 528 24.16 14.48 28.58
C LYS A 528 25.00 15.75 28.78
N GLN A 529 26.06 15.65 29.57
CA GLN A 529 27.11 16.67 29.62
C GLN A 529 27.75 16.87 28.23
N GLY A 530 28.16 18.10 27.94
CA GLY A 530 28.68 18.49 26.63
C GLY A 530 30.01 17.80 26.28
N ARG A 531 30.15 17.35 25.03
CA ARG A 531 31.44 16.90 24.49
C ARG A 531 32.33 18.11 24.21
N GLY A 532 33.48 18.16 24.87
CA GLY A 532 34.48 19.22 24.67
C GLY A 532 35.12 19.19 23.27
N ARG A 533 35.55 20.37 22.81
CA ARG A 533 36.40 20.54 21.62
C ARG A 533 37.79 19.96 21.91
N GLY A 534 38.12 18.81 21.31
CA GLY A 534 39.49 18.32 21.22
C GLY A 534 40.21 18.98 20.04
N GLY A 535 41.12 19.92 20.31
CA GLY A 535 41.96 20.54 19.29
C GLY A 535 43.22 19.71 19.01
N TYR A 536 43.52 19.46 17.74
CA TYR A 536 44.80 18.89 17.31
C TYR A 536 45.85 20.00 17.23
N GLY A 537 46.80 20.01 18.17
CA GLY A 537 48.00 20.84 18.13
C GLY A 537 49.19 20.05 17.59
N TYR A 538 49.70 20.42 16.42
CA TYR A 538 50.98 19.90 15.92
C TYR A 538 52.13 20.50 16.75
N ARG A 539 52.94 19.64 17.39
CA ARG A 539 54.25 20.03 17.93
C ARG A 539 55.32 19.88 16.84
N ARG A 540 56.15 20.90 16.70
CA ARG A 540 57.40 20.91 15.93
C ARG A 540 58.58 20.91 16.90
N GLY A 541 59.72 20.41 16.43
CA GLY A 541 61.02 20.46 17.08
C GLY A 541 61.32 19.26 17.98
N ASP A 542 62.54 18.71 17.98
CA ASP A 542 63.69 18.90 17.06
C ASP A 542 64.49 17.58 17.00
#